data_AF-A0A5D2CLK4-F1
#
_entry.id   AF-A0A5D2CLK4-F1
#
_cell.length_a   1.000
_cell.length_b   1.000
_cell.length_c   1.000
_cell.angle_alpha   90.00
_cell.angle_beta   90.00
_cell.angle_gamma   90.00
#
_symmetry.space_group_name_H-M   'P 1'
#
loop_
_entity.id
_entity.type
_entity.pdbx_description
1 polymer ?
#
loop_
_entity_poly.entity_id
_entity_poly.type
_entity_poly.pdbx_seq_one_letter_code
_entity_poly.pdbx_strand_id
1 'polypeptide(L)'
;MAKLRHSRLQAKKLSTVTLVLSMLFMLTVVLLMLLGLGIFSLPINGDDSPPNDLTSYRRMASERGKGLGKRGEQWTEVLSWEPRAFLYHNFLSREECEYLINLAKPYMKKSTVVDSKTGQSKDSRVRTSSGMFLRRGQDKIIMDIEKRIADYTFIPVENGEGLQVLHYEVEQKYDAHFDYFLDEINTKNGGQRMATVLMYLSDVEEGGETIFPAAKGNVSAVPWWNELSECGKKGLAVKPKMGDALLFWSMRPDATLDSSSLHGGCPVISGNKWSSTKWLHVEEYKL
;
A
#
# COMPACT_ATOMS: atom_id res chain seq x y z
N MET A 1 -21.25 -2.94 -98.41
CA MET A 1 -21.30 -3.46 -97.03
C MET A 1 -20.64 -2.47 -96.09
N ALA A 2 -21.11 -2.42 -94.84
CA ALA A 2 -20.62 -1.66 -93.67
C ALA A 2 -20.91 -0.14 -93.59
N LYS A 3 -21.92 0.22 -92.78
CA LYS A 3 -22.13 1.56 -92.18
C LYS A 3 -21.36 1.62 -90.85
N LEU A 4 -20.44 2.57 -90.70
CA LEU A 4 -19.82 2.91 -89.42
C LEU A 4 -20.84 3.64 -88.52
N ARG A 5 -20.97 3.18 -87.27
CA ARG A 5 -21.80 3.78 -86.23
C ARG A 5 -20.89 4.58 -85.29
N HIS A 6 -21.05 5.90 -85.21
CA HIS A 6 -20.42 6.71 -84.18
C HIS A 6 -21.23 6.62 -82.88
N SER A 7 -20.62 6.09 -81.82
CA SER A 7 -21.13 6.13 -80.45
C SER A 7 -20.68 7.43 -79.75
N ARG A 8 -21.64 8.25 -79.31
CA ARG A 8 -21.39 9.36 -78.38
C ARG A 8 -21.06 8.79 -76.99
N LEU A 9 -19.87 9.08 -76.47
CA LEU A 9 -19.48 8.82 -75.09
C LEU A 9 -20.20 9.81 -74.16
N GLN A 10 -21.02 9.27 -73.26
CA GLN A 10 -21.71 10.03 -72.21
C GLN A 10 -20.81 10.05 -70.97
N ALA A 11 -20.34 11.22 -70.55
CA ALA A 11 -19.51 11.38 -69.36
C ALA A 11 -20.34 11.05 -68.09
N LYS A 12 -19.90 10.05 -67.32
CA LYS A 12 -20.51 9.67 -66.05
C LYS A 12 -20.24 10.75 -65.01
N LYS A 13 -21.28 11.39 -64.47
CA LYS A 13 -21.18 12.27 -63.30
C LYS A 13 -20.82 11.42 -62.08
N LEU A 14 -19.68 11.71 -61.46
CA LEU A 14 -19.26 11.07 -60.21
C LEU A 14 -20.16 11.54 -59.06
N SER A 15 -20.57 10.61 -58.20
CA SER A 15 -21.33 10.92 -57.00
C SER A 15 -20.50 11.78 -56.04
N THR A 16 -21.15 12.75 -55.39
CA THR A 16 -20.53 13.66 -54.40
C THR A 16 -19.79 12.90 -53.31
N VAL A 17 -20.29 11.72 -52.93
CA VAL A 17 -19.66 10.82 -51.95
C VAL A 17 -18.31 10.29 -52.46
N THR A 18 -18.24 9.93 -53.73
CA THR A 18 -17.00 9.44 -54.36
C THR A 18 -15.96 10.56 -54.44
N LEU A 19 -16.39 11.80 -54.68
CA LEU A 19 -15.51 12.96 -54.69
C LEU A 19 -14.93 13.22 -53.28
N VAL A 20 -15.76 13.20 -52.25
CA VAL A 20 -15.34 13.41 -50.84
C VAL A 20 -14.37 12.32 -50.39
N LEU A 21 -14.67 11.05 -50.69
CA LEU A 21 -13.77 9.93 -50.38
C LEU A 21 -12.42 10.06 -51.10
N SER A 22 -12.42 10.48 -52.37
CA SER A 22 -11.18 10.71 -53.11
C SER A 22 -10.35 11.85 -52.52
N MET A 23 -10.99 12.94 -52.07
CA MET A 23 -10.30 14.05 -51.43
C MET A 23 -9.70 13.66 -50.09
N LEU A 24 -10.43 12.89 -49.27
CA LEU A 24 -9.93 12.36 -47.99
C LEU A 24 -8.73 11.43 -48.20
N PHE A 25 -8.80 10.56 -49.21
CA PHE A 25 -7.70 9.66 -49.56
C PHE A 25 -6.46 10.43 -50.05
N MET A 26 -6.63 11.46 -50.88
CA MET A 26 -5.51 12.28 -51.32
C MET A 26 -4.90 13.08 -50.16
N LEU A 27 -5.74 13.59 -49.24
CA LEU A 27 -5.27 14.29 -48.05
C LEU A 27 -4.43 13.38 -47.14
N THR A 28 -4.86 12.13 -46.92
CA THR A 28 -4.10 11.17 -46.11
C THR A 28 -2.79 10.78 -46.76
N VAL A 29 -2.76 10.58 -48.08
CA VAL A 29 -1.52 10.31 -48.83
C VAL A 29 -0.53 11.47 -48.73
N VAL A 30 -1.00 12.72 -48.84
CA VAL A 30 -0.15 13.91 -48.67
C VAL A 30 0.40 14.00 -47.24
N LEU A 31 -0.44 13.74 -46.22
CA LEU A 31 -0.01 13.75 -44.82
C LEU A 31 1.06 12.68 -44.55
N LEU A 32 0.91 11.48 -45.11
CA LEU A 32 1.89 10.39 -44.98
C LEU A 32 3.20 10.73 -45.70
N MET A 33 3.15 11.39 -46.86
CA MET A 33 4.37 11.86 -47.54
C MET A 33 5.07 12.95 -46.74
N LEU A 34 4.35 13.90 -46.16
CA LEU A 34 4.94 14.94 -45.32
C LEU A 34 5.58 14.39 -44.04
N LEU A 35 4.99 13.33 -43.45
CA LEU A 35 5.58 12.58 -42.34
C LEU A 35 6.84 11.82 -42.77
N GLY A 36 6.80 11.13 -43.92
CA GLY A 36 7.96 10.40 -44.46
C GLY A 36 9.13 11.29 -44.89
N LEU A 37 8.84 12.52 -45.31
CA LEU A 37 9.84 13.55 -45.64
C LEU A 37 10.32 14.35 -44.42
N GLY A 38 9.78 14.09 -43.23
CA GLY A 38 10.19 14.75 -41.98
C GLY A 38 9.78 16.23 -41.88
N ILE A 39 8.85 16.69 -42.72
CA ILE A 39 8.37 18.09 -42.75
C ILE A 39 7.36 18.33 -41.62
N PHE A 40 6.66 17.28 -41.18
CA PHE A 40 5.83 17.27 -39.98
C PHE A 40 6.29 16.16 -39.03
N SER A 41 6.44 16.47 -37.76
CA SER A 41 6.61 15.51 -36.67
C SER A 41 5.35 15.50 -35.81
N LEU A 42 4.85 14.30 -35.50
CA LEU A 42 3.82 14.15 -34.48
C LEU A 42 4.41 14.60 -33.13
N PRO A 43 3.63 15.24 -32.23
CA PRO A 43 4.09 15.58 -30.89
C PRO A 43 4.18 14.28 -30.09
N ILE A 44 5.24 13.52 -30.31
CA ILE A 44 5.65 12.43 -29.44
C ILE A 44 6.53 13.11 -28.40
N ASN A 45 6.01 13.23 -27.18
CA ASN A 45 6.83 13.53 -26.01
C ASN A 45 8.00 12.54 -26.05
N GLY A 46 9.20 13.04 -26.27
CA GLY A 46 10.41 12.23 -26.33
C GLY A 46 10.61 11.53 -25.00
N ASP A 47 10.29 10.24 -24.99
CA ASP A 47 10.70 9.33 -23.94
C ASP A 47 11.68 8.36 -24.60
N ASP A 48 12.97 8.59 -24.37
CA ASP A 48 14.09 7.79 -24.89
C ASP A 48 14.18 6.39 -24.22
N SER A 49 13.16 5.99 -23.46
CA SER A 49 13.10 4.72 -22.76
C SER A 49 12.85 3.57 -23.76
N PRO A 50 13.63 2.47 -23.71
CA PRO A 50 13.37 1.29 -24.54
C PRO A 50 11.95 0.76 -24.33
N PRO A 51 11.26 0.25 -25.37
CA PRO A 51 9.85 -0.18 -25.28
C PRO A 51 9.58 -1.33 -24.29
N ASN A 52 10.62 -1.96 -23.72
CA ASN A 52 10.55 -3.00 -22.70
C ASN A 52 11.04 -2.54 -21.32
N ASP A 53 11.36 -1.26 -21.13
CA ASP A 53 11.77 -0.75 -19.83
C ASP A 53 10.53 -0.50 -18.94
N LEU A 54 10.18 -1.50 -18.14
CA LEU A 54 9.08 -1.39 -17.18
C LEU A 54 9.40 -0.43 -16.02
N THR A 55 10.65 0.01 -15.85
CA THR A 55 11.01 0.92 -14.76
C THR A 55 10.46 2.32 -14.95
N SER A 56 10.36 2.82 -16.19
CA SER A 56 9.75 4.12 -16.50
C SER A 56 8.24 4.11 -16.25
N TYR A 57 7.54 3.05 -16.67
CA TYR A 57 6.12 2.83 -16.36
C TYR A 57 5.87 2.74 -14.85
N ARG A 58 6.73 2.04 -14.11
CA ARG A 58 6.68 1.95 -12.66
C ARG A 58 6.86 3.32 -12.00
N ARG A 59 7.80 4.14 -12.48
CA ARG A 59 8.02 5.52 -12.02
C ARG A 59 6.80 6.41 -12.28
N MET A 60 6.23 6.40 -13.48
CA MET A 60 5.02 7.17 -13.79
C MET A 60 3.81 6.76 -12.93
N ALA A 61 3.65 5.47 -12.64
CA ALA A 61 2.58 5.00 -11.75
C ALA A 61 2.79 5.46 -10.29
N SER A 62 4.05 5.47 -9.82
CA SER A 62 4.41 5.95 -8.48
C SER A 62 4.20 7.47 -8.33
N GLU A 63 4.59 8.26 -9.35
CA GLU A 63 4.37 9.72 -9.38
C GLU A 63 2.89 10.12 -9.45
N ARG A 64 2.04 9.28 -10.06
CA ARG A 64 0.58 9.46 -10.11
C ARG A 64 -0.17 8.92 -8.90
N GLY A 65 0.52 8.35 -7.91
CA GLY A 65 -0.14 7.73 -6.77
C GLY A 65 -0.90 8.76 -5.93
N LYS A 66 -2.24 8.67 -5.95
CA LYS A 66 -3.14 9.48 -5.11
C LYS A 66 -2.71 9.45 -3.64
N GLY A 67 -2.86 10.57 -2.94
CA GLY A 67 -2.46 10.74 -1.55
C GLY A 67 -2.03 12.16 -1.24
N LEU A 68 -1.89 12.47 0.05
CA LEU A 68 -1.41 13.77 0.51
C LEU A 68 0.13 13.78 0.47
N GLY A 69 0.75 14.86 -0.01
CA GLY A 69 2.21 15.01 0.02
C GLY A 69 2.99 14.19 -1.03
N LYS A 70 4.32 14.23 -0.93
CA LYS A 70 5.22 13.50 -1.84
C LYS A 70 5.86 12.32 -1.09
N ARG A 71 5.81 11.14 -1.69
CA ARG A 71 6.52 9.95 -1.19
C ARG A 71 7.91 9.87 -1.83
N GLY A 72 8.87 9.33 -1.08
CA GLY A 72 10.18 8.96 -1.63
C GLY A 72 10.09 7.76 -2.57
N GLU A 73 11.22 7.35 -3.15
CA GLU A 73 11.28 6.12 -3.96
C GLU A 73 10.89 4.90 -3.11
N GLN A 74 9.86 4.18 -3.56
CA GLN A 74 9.28 3.06 -2.83
C GLN A 74 10.06 1.79 -3.16
N TRP A 75 10.45 1.05 -2.12
CA TRP A 75 11.10 -0.25 -2.27
C TRP A 75 10.70 -1.19 -1.13
N THR A 76 11.00 -2.48 -1.28
CA THR A 76 10.56 -3.53 -0.37
C THR A 76 11.74 -4.34 0.12
N GLU A 77 11.75 -4.61 1.42
CA GLU A 77 12.71 -5.49 2.08
C GLU A 77 11.98 -6.73 2.59
N VAL A 78 12.51 -7.92 2.27
CA VAL A 78 12.00 -9.18 2.81
C VAL A 78 12.71 -9.43 4.13
N LEU A 79 11.98 -9.42 5.24
CA LEU A 79 12.56 -9.57 6.57
C LEU A 79 12.59 -11.02 7.03
N SER A 80 11.50 -11.75 6.79
CA SER A 80 11.37 -13.15 7.18
C SER A 80 10.29 -13.88 6.38
N TRP A 81 10.41 -15.20 6.35
CA TRP A 81 9.38 -16.12 5.85
C TRP A 81 8.61 -16.82 6.98
N GLU A 82 9.14 -16.79 8.21
CA GLU A 82 8.53 -17.36 9.42
C GLU A 82 8.76 -16.38 10.61
N PRO A 83 7.82 -15.45 10.88
CA PRO A 83 6.60 -15.23 10.11
C PRO A 83 6.91 -14.57 8.78
N ARG A 84 5.99 -14.66 7.82
CA ARG A 84 6.10 -13.85 6.59
C ARG A 84 6.00 -12.39 6.97
N ALA A 85 7.10 -11.65 6.79
CA ALA A 85 7.23 -10.25 7.16
C ALA A 85 8.00 -9.46 6.10
N PHE A 86 7.44 -8.32 5.70
CA PHE A 86 7.96 -7.45 4.66
C PHE A 86 7.92 -6.00 5.13
N LEU A 87 9.00 -5.25 4.89
CA LEU A 87 9.06 -3.83 5.17
C LEU A 87 8.93 -3.05 3.86
N TYR A 88 7.93 -2.19 3.78
CA TYR A 88 7.72 -1.26 2.68
C TYR A 88 8.26 0.11 3.06
N HIS A 89 9.34 0.50 2.39
CA HIS A 89 10.00 1.78 2.62
C HIS A 89 9.27 2.90 1.87
N ASN A 90 9.13 4.06 2.52
CA ASN A 90 8.42 5.23 1.96
C ASN A 90 6.96 4.93 1.55
N PHE A 91 6.27 4.12 2.34
CA PHE A 91 4.88 3.70 2.09
C PHE A 91 3.87 4.85 2.27
N LEU A 92 4.05 5.64 3.34
CA LEU A 92 3.34 6.89 3.58
C LEU A 92 4.24 8.09 3.27
N SER A 93 3.63 9.19 2.86
CA SER A 93 4.34 10.49 2.87
C SER A 93 4.45 11.02 4.29
N ARG A 94 5.35 11.99 4.49
CA ARG A 94 5.44 12.71 5.77
C ARG A 94 4.12 13.38 6.12
N GLU A 95 3.46 13.98 5.14
CA GLU A 95 2.20 14.70 5.31
C GLU A 95 1.05 13.75 5.68
N GLU A 96 1.01 12.53 5.14
CA GLU A 96 0.05 11.50 5.54
C GLU A 96 0.27 11.04 6.99
N CYS A 97 1.52 10.87 7.40
CA CYS A 97 1.86 10.53 8.79
C CYS A 97 1.42 11.64 9.76
N GLU A 98 1.78 12.90 9.48
CA GLU A 98 1.38 14.05 10.30
C GLU A 98 -0.14 14.23 10.32
N TYR A 99 -0.82 13.98 9.20
CA TYR A 99 -2.28 14.00 9.12
C TYR A 99 -2.93 12.99 10.06
N LEU A 100 -2.51 11.72 10.04
CA LEU A 100 -3.05 10.68 10.91
C LEU A 100 -2.82 11.00 12.39
N ILE A 101 -1.62 11.50 12.74
CA ILE A 101 -1.30 11.92 14.11
C ILE A 101 -2.24 13.05 14.55
N ASN A 102 -2.35 14.12 13.75
CA ASN A 102 -3.14 15.31 14.12
C ASN A 102 -4.64 14.99 14.21
N LEU A 103 -5.14 14.10 13.35
CA LEU A 103 -6.53 13.65 13.39
C LEU A 103 -6.85 12.85 14.66
N ALA A 104 -5.91 12.00 15.11
CA ALA A 104 -6.11 11.14 16.27
C ALA A 104 -5.85 11.85 17.61
N LYS A 105 -4.86 12.75 17.66
CA LYS A 105 -4.33 13.37 18.90
C LYS A 105 -5.39 13.91 19.87
N PRO A 106 -6.47 14.61 19.44
CA PRO A 106 -7.49 15.13 20.37
C PRO A 106 -8.35 14.04 21.02
N TYR A 107 -8.35 12.82 20.48
CA TYR A 107 -9.27 11.74 20.86
C TYR A 107 -8.57 10.52 21.46
N MET A 108 -7.25 10.61 21.69
CA MET A 108 -6.46 9.51 22.24
C MET A 108 -6.94 9.13 23.64
N LYS A 109 -7.18 7.83 23.83
CA LYS A 109 -7.54 7.24 25.14
C LYS A 109 -6.57 6.13 25.47
N LYS A 110 -6.45 5.78 26.75
CA LYS A 110 -5.63 4.62 27.16
C LYS A 110 -6.06 3.37 26.37
N SER A 111 -5.09 2.65 25.81
CA SER A 111 -5.34 1.48 24.99
C SER A 111 -5.82 0.31 25.83
N THR A 112 -6.71 -0.48 25.27
CA THR A 112 -7.24 -1.71 25.87
C THR A 112 -6.80 -2.93 25.05
N VAL A 113 -6.98 -4.11 25.63
CA VAL A 113 -6.81 -5.41 24.93
C VAL A 113 -8.16 -6.13 24.87
N VAL A 114 -8.34 -7.03 23.91
CA VAL A 114 -9.53 -7.87 23.81
C VAL A 114 -9.38 -9.08 24.73
N ASP A 115 -10.34 -9.29 25.63
CA ASP A 115 -10.38 -10.46 26.50
C ASP A 115 -10.88 -11.68 25.71
N SER A 116 -10.08 -12.74 25.65
CA SER A 116 -10.40 -13.95 24.87
C SER A 116 -11.56 -14.76 25.43
N LYS A 117 -11.95 -14.57 26.70
CA LYS A 117 -13.10 -15.30 27.29
C LYS A 117 -14.40 -14.57 27.05
N THR A 118 -14.38 -13.24 27.11
CA THR A 118 -15.61 -12.42 27.02
C THR A 118 -15.78 -11.72 25.67
N GLY A 119 -14.72 -11.61 24.87
CA GLY A 119 -14.68 -10.80 23.66
C GLY A 119 -14.68 -9.28 23.93
N GLN A 120 -14.63 -8.85 25.19
CA GLN A 120 -14.76 -7.43 25.55
C GLN A 120 -13.40 -6.74 25.71
N SER A 121 -13.41 -5.41 25.57
CA SER A 121 -12.23 -4.57 25.82
C SER A 121 -11.91 -4.49 27.32
N LYS A 122 -10.64 -4.68 27.68
CA LYS A 122 -10.15 -4.68 29.07
C LYS A 122 -8.93 -3.78 29.23
N ASP A 123 -8.87 -3.05 30.36
CA ASP A 123 -7.69 -2.27 30.71
C ASP A 123 -6.47 -3.18 30.89
N SER A 124 -5.33 -2.73 30.37
CA SER A 124 -4.17 -3.57 30.18
C SER A 124 -2.95 -3.00 30.89
N ARG A 125 -2.25 -3.87 31.63
CA ARG A 125 -0.86 -3.59 32.07
C ARG A 125 0.16 -4.04 31.02
N VAL A 126 -0.27 -4.83 30.04
CA VAL A 126 0.59 -5.42 29.01
C VAL A 126 0.66 -4.53 27.75
N ARG A 127 -0.34 -3.66 27.54
CA ARG A 127 -0.36 -2.60 26.54
C ARG A 127 -0.55 -1.26 27.25
N THR A 128 0.47 -0.41 27.21
CA THR A 128 0.48 0.84 27.98
C THR A 128 0.36 2.10 27.13
N SER A 129 0.14 1.95 25.81
CA SER A 129 -0.08 3.06 24.87
C SER A 129 -1.41 3.78 25.07
N SER A 130 -1.54 4.93 24.41
CA SER A 130 -2.84 5.50 24.04
C SER A 130 -3.21 5.16 22.59
N GLY A 131 -4.50 5.15 22.26
CA GLY A 131 -5.00 4.80 20.95
C GLY A 131 -6.34 5.43 20.59
N MET A 132 -6.61 5.49 19.28
CA MET A 132 -7.85 5.96 18.66
C MET A 132 -8.12 5.18 17.37
N PHE A 133 -9.38 4.81 17.14
CA PHE A 133 -9.81 4.21 15.88
C PHE A 133 -10.40 5.27 14.94
N LEU A 134 -9.86 5.34 13.74
CA LEU A 134 -10.43 6.08 12.62
C LEU A 134 -11.38 5.16 11.85
N ARG A 135 -12.49 5.70 11.34
CA ARG A 135 -13.45 4.89 10.59
C ARG A 135 -12.87 4.54 9.22
N ARG A 136 -13.16 3.33 8.73
CA ARG A 136 -12.84 2.95 7.35
C ARG A 136 -13.53 3.91 6.38
N GLY A 137 -12.79 4.42 5.40
CA GLY A 137 -13.29 5.38 4.43
C GLY A 137 -13.78 6.71 5.02
N GLN A 138 -13.29 7.12 6.21
CA GLN A 138 -13.75 8.32 6.90
C GLN A 138 -13.61 9.61 6.07
N ASP A 139 -12.53 9.74 5.31
CA ASP A 139 -12.29 10.84 4.39
C ASP A 139 -11.38 10.39 3.23
N LYS A 140 -11.14 11.30 2.28
CA LYS A 140 -10.37 11.03 1.07
C LYS A 140 -8.93 10.58 1.35
N ILE A 141 -8.26 11.13 2.37
CA ILE A 141 -6.87 10.78 2.68
C ILE A 141 -6.83 9.37 3.25
N ILE A 142 -7.74 9.06 4.18
CA ILE A 142 -7.88 7.70 4.73
C ILE A 142 -8.21 6.70 3.61
N MET A 143 -9.15 7.03 2.72
CA MET A 143 -9.48 6.16 1.57
C MET A 143 -8.29 5.90 0.66
N ASP A 144 -7.47 6.92 0.36
CA ASP A 144 -6.28 6.77 -0.48
C ASP A 144 -5.21 5.89 0.19
N ILE A 145 -5.03 6.01 1.52
CA ILE A 145 -4.15 5.13 2.32
C ILE A 145 -4.68 3.69 2.34
N GLU A 146 -5.97 3.50 2.60
CA GLU A 146 -6.58 2.16 2.64
C GLU A 146 -6.55 1.46 1.28
N LYS A 147 -6.78 2.20 0.19
CA LYS A 147 -6.62 1.68 -1.16
C LYS A 147 -5.16 1.26 -1.41
N ARG A 148 -4.18 2.04 -0.96
CA ARG A 148 -2.76 1.69 -1.09
C ARG A 148 -2.42 0.43 -0.30
N ILE A 149 -2.98 0.28 0.91
CA ILE A 149 -2.84 -0.96 1.68
C ILE A 149 -3.39 -2.14 0.87
N ALA A 150 -4.57 -2.01 0.27
CA ALA A 150 -5.12 -3.04 -0.60
C ALA A 150 -4.22 -3.35 -1.81
N ASP A 151 -3.68 -2.32 -2.47
CA ASP A 151 -2.79 -2.48 -3.63
C ASP A 151 -1.48 -3.22 -3.25
N TYR A 152 -0.94 -3.04 -2.03
CA TYR A 152 0.29 -3.70 -1.57
C TYR A 152 0.06 -5.10 -0.99
N THR A 153 -1.08 -5.32 -0.36
CA THR A 153 -1.41 -6.59 0.30
C THR A 153 -2.16 -7.56 -0.61
N PHE A 154 -2.73 -7.05 -1.70
CA PHE A 154 -3.69 -7.75 -2.56
C PHE A 154 -4.96 -8.21 -1.82
N ILE A 155 -5.29 -7.56 -0.71
CA ILE A 155 -6.50 -7.82 0.09
C ILE A 155 -7.47 -6.64 -0.11
N PRO A 156 -8.76 -6.87 -0.41
CA PRO A 156 -9.72 -5.78 -0.60
C PRO A 156 -9.83 -4.86 0.61
N VAL A 157 -10.18 -3.59 0.37
CA VAL A 157 -10.33 -2.58 1.44
C VAL A 157 -11.39 -3.00 2.47
N GLU A 158 -12.43 -3.69 1.99
CA GLU A 158 -13.58 -4.13 2.75
C GLU A 158 -13.25 -5.24 3.77
N ASN A 159 -12.16 -5.97 3.56
CA ASN A 159 -11.62 -6.94 4.51
C ASN A 159 -10.88 -6.26 5.68
N GLY A 160 -10.59 -4.97 5.59
CA GLY A 160 -9.85 -4.25 6.62
C GLY A 160 -10.74 -3.64 7.69
N GLU A 161 -10.32 -3.70 8.95
CA GLU A 161 -10.90 -2.87 10.03
C GLU A 161 -10.62 -1.37 9.80
N GLY A 162 -11.12 -0.48 10.66
CA GLY A 162 -10.66 0.91 10.67
C GLY A 162 -9.17 1.04 11.03
N LEU A 163 -8.54 2.16 10.66
CA LEU A 163 -7.15 2.44 11.07
C LEU A 163 -7.09 2.70 12.58
N GLN A 164 -6.25 1.95 13.30
CA GLN A 164 -5.98 2.23 14.71
C GLN A 164 -4.69 3.05 14.84
N VAL A 165 -4.79 4.31 15.26
CA VAL A 165 -3.62 5.15 15.58
C VAL A 165 -3.22 4.92 17.04
N LEU A 166 -1.93 4.79 17.30
CA LEU A 166 -1.33 4.48 18.59
C LEU A 166 -0.18 5.42 18.90
N HIS A 167 -0.07 5.83 20.17
CA HIS A 167 1.03 6.63 20.68
C HIS A 167 1.62 5.98 21.93
N TYR A 168 2.94 5.80 21.91
CA TYR A 168 3.74 5.33 23.03
C TYR A 168 4.71 6.44 23.45
N GLU A 169 4.60 6.81 24.72
CA GLU A 169 5.58 7.65 25.43
C GLU A 169 6.75 6.80 25.93
N VAL A 170 7.76 7.46 26.50
CA VAL A 170 8.91 6.80 27.14
C VAL A 170 8.42 5.76 28.17
N GLU A 171 9.10 4.62 28.21
CA GLU A 171 8.76 3.40 28.98
C GLU A 171 7.50 2.63 28.53
N GLN A 172 6.62 3.24 27.72
CA GLN A 172 5.43 2.54 27.24
C GLN A 172 5.78 1.47 26.21
N LYS A 173 5.02 0.38 26.23
CA LYS A 173 5.29 -0.84 25.47
C LYS A 173 4.01 -1.60 25.12
N TYR A 174 4.19 -2.66 24.34
CA TYR A 174 3.18 -3.69 24.18
C TYR A 174 3.85 -5.06 24.27
N ASP A 175 3.51 -5.84 25.28
CA ASP A 175 4.02 -7.21 25.43
C ASP A 175 3.64 -8.08 24.22
N ALA A 176 4.41 -9.15 24.04
CA ALA A 176 4.24 -10.05 22.92
C ALA A 176 2.84 -10.68 22.89
N HIS A 177 2.19 -10.61 21.74
CA HIS A 177 0.82 -11.07 21.51
C HIS A 177 0.63 -11.51 20.05
N PHE A 178 -0.54 -12.06 19.78
CA PHE A 178 -1.00 -12.38 18.44
C PHE A 178 -2.10 -11.40 18.02
N ASP A 179 -2.13 -11.06 16.73
CA ASP A 179 -3.22 -10.29 16.17
C ASP A 179 -4.42 -11.16 15.80
N TYR A 180 -4.20 -12.46 15.58
CA TYR A 180 -5.29 -13.41 15.36
C TYR A 180 -6.08 -13.65 16.65
N PHE A 181 -7.34 -14.03 16.48
CA PHE A 181 -8.21 -14.41 17.60
C PHE A 181 -8.08 -15.90 17.96
N LEU A 182 -8.17 -16.20 19.24
CA LEU A 182 -8.29 -17.57 19.76
C LEU A 182 -9.73 -17.95 20.12
N ASP A 183 -10.64 -16.98 20.07
CA ASP A 183 -12.05 -17.14 20.38
C ASP A 183 -12.93 -17.04 19.13
N GLU A 184 -14.08 -17.69 19.18
CA GLU A 184 -15.03 -17.69 18.06
C GLU A 184 -15.82 -16.38 17.95
N ILE A 185 -15.92 -15.59 19.03
CA ILE A 185 -16.77 -14.39 19.08
C ILE A 185 -16.21 -13.32 18.14
N ASN A 186 -14.92 -13.04 18.24
CA ASN A 186 -14.25 -12.04 17.43
C ASN A 186 -14.09 -12.46 15.96
N THR A 187 -14.17 -13.75 15.65
CA THR A 187 -14.19 -14.23 14.26
C THR A 187 -15.53 -14.08 13.55
N LYS A 188 -16.61 -13.69 14.25
CA LYS A 188 -17.94 -13.56 13.60
C LYS A 188 -18.02 -12.45 12.57
N ASN A 189 -17.16 -11.43 12.66
CA ASN A 189 -17.12 -10.32 11.72
C ASN A 189 -15.82 -10.38 10.91
N GLY A 190 -15.92 -10.74 9.62
CA GLY A 190 -14.77 -10.90 8.74
C GLY A 190 -13.94 -12.19 8.94
N GLY A 191 -14.27 -13.05 9.89
CA GLY A 191 -13.44 -14.23 10.17
C GLY A 191 -12.13 -13.86 10.87
N GLN A 192 -11.08 -14.67 10.65
CA GLN A 192 -9.77 -14.42 11.25
C GLN A 192 -9.07 -13.17 10.68
N ARG A 193 -8.25 -12.52 11.50
CA ARG A 193 -7.24 -11.55 11.05
C ARG A 193 -6.07 -12.31 10.41
N MET A 194 -5.99 -12.28 9.09
CA MET A 194 -4.95 -13.00 8.33
C MET A 194 -3.61 -12.27 8.29
N ALA A 195 -3.65 -10.93 8.31
CA ALA A 195 -2.48 -10.09 8.12
C ALA A 195 -2.65 -8.74 8.81
N THR A 196 -1.52 -8.12 9.11
CA THR A 196 -1.44 -6.80 9.75
C THR A 196 -0.50 -5.91 8.96
N VAL A 197 -0.92 -4.68 8.70
CA VAL A 197 -0.06 -3.60 8.24
C VAL A 197 0.13 -2.60 9.37
N LEU A 198 1.36 -2.50 9.86
CA LEU A 198 1.78 -1.55 10.88
C LEU A 198 2.60 -0.44 10.23
N MET A 199 2.02 0.76 10.13
CA MET A 199 2.67 1.95 9.58
C MET A 199 3.31 2.76 10.69
N TYR A 200 4.58 3.14 10.51
CA TYR A 200 5.30 3.99 11.46
C TYR A 200 5.06 5.46 11.09
N LEU A 201 4.47 6.22 12.01
CA LEU A 201 4.10 7.62 11.78
C LEU A 201 5.13 8.61 12.34
N SER A 202 6.12 8.12 13.11
CA SER A 202 7.24 8.91 13.60
C SER A 202 8.53 8.09 13.60
N ASP A 203 9.66 8.78 13.50
CA ASP A 203 10.95 8.21 13.86
C ASP A 203 11.03 8.07 15.38
N VAL A 204 11.71 7.04 15.85
CA VAL A 204 11.99 6.83 17.28
C VAL A 204 13.50 6.82 17.48
N GLU A 205 13.95 7.64 18.42
CA GLU A 205 15.38 7.85 18.68
C GLU A 205 16.02 6.58 19.24
N GLU A 206 15.40 6.00 20.27
CA GLU A 206 15.87 4.76 20.90
C GLU A 206 14.69 3.89 21.40
N GLY A 207 14.76 2.59 21.15
CA GLY A 207 13.71 1.64 21.51
C GLY A 207 12.50 1.67 20.57
N GLY A 208 11.34 1.26 21.07
CA GLY A 208 10.08 1.29 20.32
C GLY A 208 9.98 0.29 19.16
N GLU A 209 10.91 -0.65 19.03
CA GLU A 209 10.95 -1.61 17.93
C GLU A 209 9.72 -2.51 17.90
N THR A 210 9.36 -2.98 16.71
CA THR A 210 8.40 -4.08 16.57
C THR A 210 9.18 -5.38 16.54
N ILE A 211 9.01 -6.21 17.56
CA ILE A 211 9.78 -7.46 17.72
C ILE A 211 8.94 -8.68 17.42
N PHE A 212 9.57 -9.69 16.82
CA PHE A 212 9.06 -11.04 16.62
C PHE A 212 9.95 -12.05 17.36
N PRO A 213 9.73 -12.27 18.67
CA PRO A 213 10.57 -13.16 19.48
C PRO A 213 10.53 -14.63 19.02
N ALA A 214 9.48 -15.04 18.31
CA ALA A 214 9.32 -16.41 17.82
C ALA A 214 9.76 -16.60 16.34
N ALA A 215 10.25 -15.55 15.69
CA ALA A 215 10.71 -15.60 14.31
C ALA A 215 11.83 -16.63 14.13
N LYS A 216 11.84 -17.32 12.99
CA LYS A 216 12.88 -18.27 12.59
C LYS A 216 13.86 -17.60 11.65
N GLY A 217 15.11 -18.05 11.69
CA GLY A 217 16.20 -17.53 10.86
C GLY A 217 17.20 -16.67 11.63
N ASN A 218 18.13 -16.06 10.90
CA ASN A 218 19.18 -15.23 11.49
C ASN A 218 18.64 -13.83 11.79
N VAL A 219 18.14 -13.63 13.01
CA VAL A 219 17.59 -12.36 13.47
C VAL A 219 18.62 -11.22 13.52
N SER A 220 19.90 -11.54 13.57
CA SER A 220 21.00 -10.57 13.57
C SER A 220 21.41 -10.10 12.17
N ALA A 221 20.76 -10.58 11.12
CA ALA A 221 21.06 -10.20 9.74
C ALA A 221 20.45 -8.85 9.33
N VAL A 222 19.59 -8.24 10.16
CA VAL A 222 19.00 -6.93 9.84
C VAL A 222 20.06 -5.82 9.85
N PRO A 223 20.05 -4.88 8.88
CA PRO A 223 21.08 -3.83 8.79
C PRO A 223 21.24 -2.97 10.03
N TRP A 224 20.17 -2.79 10.81
CA TRP A 224 20.11 -1.96 12.01
C TRP A 224 20.33 -2.73 13.32
N TRP A 225 20.87 -3.96 13.28
CA TRP A 225 21.02 -4.81 14.47
C TRP A 225 21.76 -4.13 15.63
N ASN A 226 22.82 -3.38 15.32
CA ASN A 226 23.64 -2.71 16.34
C ASN A 226 22.94 -1.50 16.99
N GLU A 227 21.87 -0.99 16.37
CA GLU A 227 21.06 0.13 16.87
C GLU A 227 19.86 -0.34 17.69
N LEU A 228 19.61 -1.64 17.74
CA LEU A 228 18.51 -2.21 18.51
C LEU A 228 18.77 -2.11 20.01
N SER A 229 17.69 -1.84 20.75
CA SER A 229 17.64 -1.99 22.19
C SER A 229 17.84 -3.45 22.62
N GLU A 230 18.10 -3.66 23.90
CA GLU A 230 18.17 -5.00 24.49
C GLU A 230 16.85 -5.78 24.36
N CYS A 231 15.72 -5.09 24.19
CA CYS A 231 14.46 -5.72 23.84
C CYS A 231 14.43 -6.15 22.35
N GLY A 232 14.86 -5.26 21.45
CA GLY A 232 14.95 -5.52 20.01
C GLY A 232 15.82 -6.73 19.68
N LYS A 233 16.95 -6.91 20.37
CA LYS A 233 17.87 -8.03 20.14
C LYS A 233 17.33 -9.42 20.54
N LYS A 234 16.15 -9.52 21.14
CA LYS A 234 15.55 -10.81 21.56
C LYS A 234 14.82 -11.55 20.43
N GLY A 235 14.76 -10.99 19.23
CA GLY A 235 14.14 -11.61 18.07
C GLY A 235 14.40 -10.81 16.80
N LEU A 236 13.68 -11.13 15.72
CA LEU A 236 13.65 -10.27 14.55
C LEU A 236 12.97 -8.96 14.95
N ALA A 237 13.60 -7.81 14.66
CA ALA A 237 13.08 -6.52 15.09
C ALA A 237 13.12 -5.50 13.96
N VAL A 238 12.10 -4.65 13.93
CA VAL A 238 12.00 -3.52 12.99
C VAL A 238 12.03 -2.22 13.76
N LYS A 239 13.00 -1.37 13.44
CA LYS A 239 13.13 -0.02 14.01
C LYS A 239 12.04 0.89 13.40
N PRO A 240 11.30 1.68 14.20
CA PRO A 240 10.31 2.60 13.67
C PRO A 240 10.99 3.72 12.88
N LYS A 241 10.59 3.87 11.62
CA LYS A 241 11.04 4.94 10.74
C LYS A 241 9.85 5.55 10.04
N MET A 242 9.69 6.86 10.15
CA MET A 242 8.52 7.57 9.67
C MET A 242 8.28 7.30 8.18
N GLY A 243 7.06 6.90 7.85
CA GLY A 243 6.65 6.61 6.48
C GLY A 243 6.79 5.15 6.07
N ASP A 244 7.55 4.34 6.81
CA ASP A 244 7.69 2.91 6.51
C ASP A 244 6.49 2.11 7.03
N ALA A 245 6.17 0.99 6.38
CA ALA A 245 5.09 0.11 6.76
C ALA A 245 5.54 -1.35 6.81
N LEU A 246 5.30 -2.01 7.94
CA LEU A 246 5.56 -3.43 8.16
C LEU A 246 4.30 -4.23 7.86
N LEU A 247 4.34 -5.09 6.85
CA LEU A 247 3.33 -6.12 6.61
C LEU A 247 3.80 -7.45 7.21
N PHE A 248 2.99 -8.06 8.06
CA PHE A 248 3.23 -9.44 8.52
C PHE A 248 1.95 -10.26 8.56
N TRP A 249 2.10 -11.57 8.45
CA TRP A 249 0.99 -12.51 8.36
C TRP A 249 0.79 -13.27 9.66
N SER A 250 -0.45 -13.27 10.13
CA SER A 250 -0.92 -14.04 11.29
C SER A 250 -1.31 -15.47 10.90
N MET A 251 -1.45 -15.74 9.59
CA MET A 251 -1.81 -17.04 9.04
C MET A 251 -0.84 -17.48 7.94
N ARG A 252 -0.63 -18.79 7.87
CA ARG A 252 0.10 -19.46 6.81
C ARG A 252 -0.75 -19.59 5.55
N PRO A 253 -0.14 -19.84 4.37
CA PRO A 253 -0.89 -20.03 3.12
C PRO A 253 -1.90 -21.19 3.15
N ASP A 254 -1.72 -22.17 4.03
CA ASP A 254 -2.65 -23.29 4.26
C ASP A 254 -3.80 -22.93 5.22
N ALA A 255 -3.97 -21.63 5.53
CA ALA A 255 -4.93 -21.07 6.47
C ALA A 255 -4.77 -21.49 7.93
N THR A 256 -3.64 -22.12 8.30
CA THR A 256 -3.33 -22.36 9.72
C THR A 256 -2.77 -21.09 10.39
N LEU A 257 -2.98 -20.95 11.70
CA LEU A 257 -2.40 -19.84 12.48
C LEU A 257 -0.88 -19.97 12.54
N ASP A 258 -0.17 -18.87 12.37
CA ASP A 258 1.29 -18.86 12.41
C ASP A 258 1.81 -18.45 13.80
N SER A 259 2.21 -19.42 14.62
CA SER A 259 2.75 -19.13 15.96
C SER A 259 4.05 -18.31 15.93
N SER A 260 4.75 -18.25 14.79
CA SER A 260 5.93 -17.39 14.63
C SER A 260 5.58 -15.91 14.51
N SER A 261 4.30 -15.57 14.24
CA SER A 261 3.80 -14.18 14.18
C SER A 261 3.60 -13.52 15.54
N LEU A 262 4.00 -14.19 16.63
CA LEU A 262 4.04 -13.60 17.96
C LEU A 262 4.90 -12.35 17.89
N HIS A 263 4.31 -11.20 18.22
CA HIS A 263 4.99 -9.92 18.07
C HIS A 263 4.65 -8.95 19.20
N GLY A 264 5.51 -7.96 19.42
CA GLY A 264 5.32 -6.95 20.46
C GLY A 264 5.95 -5.62 20.09
N GLY A 265 5.66 -4.60 20.90
CA GLY A 265 6.31 -3.29 20.85
C GLY A 265 7.29 -3.16 22.02
N CYS A 266 8.58 -3.06 21.72
CA CYS A 266 9.58 -2.77 22.74
C CYS A 266 9.32 -1.42 23.41
N PRO A 267 9.76 -1.24 24.67
CA PRO A 267 9.66 0.04 25.35
C PRO A 267 10.32 1.14 24.54
N VAL A 268 9.68 2.31 24.47
CA VAL A 268 10.34 3.53 23.99
C VAL A 268 11.35 3.96 25.05
N ILE A 269 12.61 4.13 24.66
CA ILE A 269 13.68 4.57 25.57
C ILE A 269 13.89 6.09 25.42
N SER A 270 13.90 6.59 24.17
CA SER A 270 13.93 8.02 23.87
C SER A 270 13.01 8.38 22.71
N GLY A 271 12.43 9.58 22.77
CA GLY A 271 11.50 10.10 21.76
C GLY A 271 10.06 9.69 21.99
N ASN A 272 9.28 9.60 20.92
CA ASN A 272 7.86 9.23 20.94
C ASN A 272 7.53 8.35 19.75
N LYS A 273 6.85 7.23 19.96
CA LYS A 273 6.43 6.34 18.88
C LYS A 273 4.97 6.59 18.53
N TRP A 274 4.72 7.02 17.31
CA TRP A 274 3.40 7.02 16.68
C TRP A 274 3.34 5.93 15.62
N SER A 275 2.23 5.20 15.59
CA SER A 275 2.00 4.16 14.60
C SER A 275 0.52 4.09 14.22
N SER A 276 0.23 3.52 13.06
CA SER A 276 -1.13 3.19 12.66
C SER A 276 -1.21 1.74 12.21
N THR A 277 -2.11 0.97 12.81
CA THR A 277 -2.34 -0.44 12.51
C THR A 277 -3.59 -0.59 11.65
N LYS A 278 -3.49 -1.43 10.62
CA LYS A 278 -4.62 -1.94 9.84
C LYS A 278 -4.63 -3.47 9.95
N TRP A 279 -5.68 -4.02 10.55
CA TRP A 279 -5.93 -5.46 10.57
C TRP A 279 -6.76 -5.86 9.35
N LEU A 280 -6.37 -6.96 8.72
CA LEU A 280 -6.96 -7.47 7.49
C LEU A 280 -7.53 -8.87 7.72
N HIS A 281 -8.81 -9.03 7.41
CA HIS A 281 -9.59 -10.23 7.66
C HIS A 281 -9.68 -11.16 6.46
N VAL A 282 -9.94 -12.45 6.70
CA VAL A 282 -10.18 -13.46 5.65
C VAL A 282 -11.42 -13.19 4.81
N GLU A 283 -12.43 -12.58 5.41
CA GLU A 283 -13.67 -12.18 4.77
C GLU A 283 -13.91 -10.68 4.93
N GLU A 284 -14.97 -10.18 4.30
CA GLU A 284 -15.40 -8.80 4.45
C GLU A 284 -15.69 -8.46 5.93
N TYR A 285 -15.03 -7.42 6.44
CA TYR A 285 -15.29 -6.87 7.76
C TYR A 285 -16.42 -5.83 7.69
N LYS A 286 -17.54 -6.09 8.35
CA LYS A 286 -18.71 -5.20 8.38
C LYS A 286 -18.51 -4.07 9.39
N LEU A 287 -18.89 -2.85 9.00
CA LEU A 287 -18.85 -1.64 9.83
C LEU A 287 -20.10 -1.46 10.68
#